data_AF-Q11LD1-F1
#
_entry.id   AF-Q11LD1-F1
#
_cell.length_a   1.000
_cell.length_b   1.000
_cell.length_c   1.000
_cell.angle_alpha   90.00
_cell.angle_beta   90.00
_cell.angle_gamma   90.00
#
_symmetry.space_group_name_H-M   'P 1'
#
loop_
_entity.id
_entity.type
_entity.pdbx_description
1 polymer ?
#
loop_
_entity_poly.entity_id
_entity_poly.type
_entity_poly.pdbx_seq_one_letter_code
_entity_poly.pdbx_strand_id
1 'polypeptide(L)'
;MMMGRADGLKMLDLSADGFWNSFFAILVALPPLIVGWVGFVNGVPDAYAISVGERFGLVVRLFVTDIGAWVLPLALLAAFAKPAGVADRFVHYVVASNWASALFAWVMLVPGLLRLFVPDAAELANGISLILFLATLALSWRLTVVALGKGAATGTSVFFGMLVASFMALFALQSILRLDFAGG
;
A
#
# COMPACT_ATOMS: atom_id res chain seq x y z
N MET A 1 -17.58 -1.32 -6.60
CA MET A 1 -16.42 -0.45 -6.88
C MET A 1 -15.50 -1.04 -7.94
N MET A 2 -14.97 -2.24 -7.73
CA MET A 2 -13.94 -2.82 -8.64
C MET A 2 -14.46 -3.30 -10.01
N MET A 3 -15.77 -3.49 -10.13
CA MET A 3 -16.48 -3.70 -11.41
C MET A 3 -16.99 -2.38 -12.04
N GLY A 4 -16.49 -1.22 -11.60
CA GLY A 4 -16.93 0.10 -12.10
C GLY A 4 -18.26 0.60 -11.52
N ARG A 5 -18.92 -0.17 -10.66
CA ARG A 5 -20.20 0.22 -10.02
C ARG A 5 -19.97 1.01 -8.73
N ALA A 6 -20.63 2.16 -8.61
CA ALA A 6 -20.55 3.05 -7.45
C ALA A 6 -21.26 2.51 -6.20
N ASP A 7 -22.14 1.50 -6.33
CA ASP A 7 -22.96 1.00 -5.20
C ASP A 7 -22.14 0.49 -4.02
N GLY A 8 -20.92 -0.01 -4.25
CA GLY A 8 -20.03 -0.43 -3.17
C GLY A 8 -19.57 0.71 -2.26
N LEU A 9 -19.60 1.97 -2.71
CA LEU A 9 -19.32 3.13 -1.85
C LEU A 9 -20.41 3.35 -0.80
N LYS A 10 -21.66 2.96 -1.10
CA LYS A 10 -22.80 3.12 -0.17
C LYS A 10 -22.69 2.20 1.05
N MET A 11 -21.81 1.20 0.99
CA MET A 11 -21.53 0.30 2.11
C MET A 11 -20.43 0.84 3.03
N LEU A 12 -19.76 1.93 2.65
CA LEU A 12 -18.72 2.56 3.45
C LEU A 12 -19.32 3.68 4.31
N ASP A 13 -18.78 3.83 5.51
CA ASP A 13 -19.06 5.00 6.32
C ASP A 13 -18.24 6.19 5.79
N LEU A 14 -18.93 7.13 5.15
CA LEU A 14 -18.36 8.31 4.50
C LEU A 14 -18.47 9.57 5.37
N SER A 15 -18.83 9.41 6.66
CA SER A 15 -18.84 10.49 7.64
C SER A 15 -17.41 10.91 8.04
N ALA A 16 -17.31 11.98 8.85
CA ALA A 16 -16.03 12.38 9.44
C ALA A 16 -15.46 11.30 10.37
N ASP A 17 -16.32 10.58 11.11
CA ASP A 17 -15.89 9.46 11.94
C ASP A 17 -15.47 8.27 11.08
N GLY A 18 -16.22 7.98 10.01
CA GLY A 18 -15.88 6.98 9.00
C GLY A 18 -14.51 7.22 8.36
N PHE A 19 -14.17 8.49 8.09
CA PHE A 19 -12.84 8.89 7.63
C PHE A 19 -11.74 8.43 8.59
N TRP A 20 -11.83 8.78 9.86
CA TRP A 20 -10.82 8.41 10.86
C TRP A 20 -10.79 6.89 11.10
N ASN A 21 -11.96 6.27 11.19
CA ASN A 21 -12.09 4.81 11.34
C ASN A 21 -11.48 4.05 10.16
N SER A 22 -11.44 4.62 8.96
CA SER A 22 -10.82 3.96 7.81
C SER A 22 -9.32 3.70 8.00
N PHE A 23 -8.61 4.47 8.82
CA PHE A 23 -7.19 4.21 9.12
C PHE A 23 -6.97 2.94 9.94
N PHE A 24 -8.02 2.38 10.55
CA PHE A 24 -7.97 1.04 11.13
C PHE A 24 -7.62 -0.04 10.09
N ALA A 25 -7.85 0.23 8.80
CA ALA A 25 -7.39 -0.62 7.71
C ALA A 25 -5.87 -0.90 7.76
N ILE A 26 -5.06 0.03 8.28
CA ILE A 26 -3.63 -0.19 8.51
C ILE A 26 -3.42 -1.34 9.49
N LEU A 27 -4.16 -1.36 10.61
CA LEU A 27 -4.07 -2.43 11.60
C LEU A 27 -4.53 -3.77 11.02
N VAL A 28 -5.58 -3.76 10.19
CA VAL A 28 -6.05 -4.96 9.46
C VAL A 28 -5.01 -5.47 8.47
N ALA A 29 -4.19 -4.59 7.89
CA ALA A 29 -3.11 -4.93 6.98
C ALA A 29 -1.82 -5.39 7.69
N LEU A 30 -1.69 -5.21 9.01
CA LEU A 30 -0.46 -5.56 9.72
C LEU A 30 -0.06 -7.04 9.57
N PRO A 31 -0.95 -8.04 9.70
CA PRO A 31 -0.54 -9.44 9.59
C PRO A 31 0.19 -9.77 8.27
N PRO A 32 -0.35 -9.46 7.07
CA PRO A 32 0.37 -9.72 5.84
C PRO A 32 1.62 -8.84 5.66
N LEU A 33 1.61 -7.59 6.13
CA LEU A 33 2.80 -6.73 6.08
C LEU A 33 3.95 -7.29 6.93
N ILE A 34 3.65 -7.79 8.14
CA ILE A 34 4.64 -8.42 9.02
C ILE A 34 5.26 -9.65 8.35
N VAL A 35 4.47 -10.48 7.68
CA VAL A 35 5.01 -11.62 6.90
C VAL A 35 5.97 -11.14 5.83
N GLY A 36 5.64 -10.05 5.11
CA GLY A 36 6.51 -9.42 4.14
C GLY A 36 7.82 -8.90 4.75
N TRP A 37 7.76 -8.19 5.87
CA TRP A 37 8.94 -7.65 6.55
C TRP A 37 9.84 -8.75 7.10
N VAL A 38 9.28 -9.75 7.75
CA VAL A 38 10.03 -10.91 8.26
C VAL A 38 10.67 -11.68 7.11
N GLY A 39 9.95 -11.88 6.00
CA GLY A 39 10.50 -12.50 4.79
C GLY A 39 11.69 -11.72 4.24
N PHE A 40 11.60 -10.39 4.17
CA PHE A 40 12.70 -9.53 3.75
C PHE A 40 13.90 -9.62 4.69
N VAL A 41 13.70 -9.53 6.01
CA VAL A 41 14.78 -9.62 7.00
C VAL A 41 15.44 -11.00 7.02
N ASN A 42 14.68 -12.07 6.79
CA ASN A 42 15.22 -13.43 6.66
C ASN A 42 16.01 -13.63 5.37
N GLY A 43 15.77 -12.82 4.34
CA GLY A 43 16.53 -12.83 3.09
C GLY A 43 17.89 -12.14 3.18
N VAL A 44 18.20 -11.44 4.28
CA VAL A 44 19.53 -10.83 4.47
C VAL A 44 20.59 -11.93 4.58
N PRO A 45 21.62 -11.95 3.72
CA PRO A 45 22.63 -13.00 3.73
C PRO A 45 23.34 -13.15 5.08
N ASP A 46 23.61 -14.39 5.49
CA ASP A 46 24.28 -14.68 6.76
C ASP A 46 25.68 -14.05 6.87
N ALA A 47 26.31 -13.73 5.74
CA ALA A 47 27.59 -13.02 5.66
C ALA A 47 27.58 -11.64 6.35
N TYR A 48 26.40 -11.01 6.51
CA TYR A 48 26.26 -9.73 7.21
C TYR A 48 26.22 -9.88 8.74
N ALA A 49 26.09 -11.10 9.28
CA ALA A 49 26.12 -11.43 10.70
C ALA A 49 25.31 -10.48 11.62
N ILE A 50 24.08 -10.15 11.22
CA ILE A 50 23.21 -9.24 11.99
C ILE A 50 22.60 -9.93 13.22
N SER A 51 22.67 -9.25 14.36
CA SER A 51 22.06 -9.65 15.63
C SER A 51 20.53 -9.64 15.59
N VAL A 52 19.89 -10.28 16.57
CA VAL A 52 18.43 -10.23 16.74
C VAL A 52 17.92 -8.81 16.93
N GLY A 53 18.67 -7.96 17.66
CA GLY A 53 18.33 -6.56 17.85
C GLY A 53 18.35 -5.75 16.54
N GLU A 54 19.31 -6.03 15.66
CA GLU A 54 19.39 -5.39 14.34
C GLU A 54 18.26 -5.87 13.41
N ARG A 55 17.92 -7.16 13.45
CA ARG A 55 16.76 -7.72 12.72
C ARG A 55 15.46 -7.05 13.16
N PHE A 56 15.25 -6.87 14.46
CA PHE A 56 14.10 -6.12 14.98
C PHE A 56 14.12 -4.65 14.51
N GLY A 57 15.29 -4.00 14.54
CA GLY A 57 15.47 -2.64 14.03
C GLY A 57 15.10 -2.51 12.55
N LEU A 58 15.42 -3.50 11.71
CA LEU A 58 15.02 -3.54 10.30
C LEU A 58 13.49 -3.65 10.14
N VAL A 59 12.83 -4.50 10.91
CA VAL A 59 11.36 -4.62 10.89
C VAL A 59 10.70 -3.28 11.27
N VAL A 60 11.21 -2.59 12.29
CA VAL A 60 10.68 -1.27 12.69
C VAL A 60 10.86 -0.23 11.59
N ARG A 61 12.01 -0.22 10.90
CA ARG A 61 12.26 0.68 9.77
C ARG A 61 11.31 0.39 8.60
N LEU A 62 11.11 -0.88 8.27
CA LEU A 62 10.15 -1.30 7.23
C LEU A 62 8.72 -0.87 7.58
N PHE A 63 8.31 -1.03 8.84
CA PHE A 63 7.03 -0.51 9.33
C PHE A 63 6.91 1.00 9.08
N VAL A 64 7.89 1.81 9.50
CA VAL A 64 7.85 3.27 9.30
C VAL A 64 7.82 3.62 7.80
N THR A 65 8.60 2.91 6.98
CA THR A 65 8.63 3.07 5.54
C THR A 65 7.27 2.81 4.91
N ASP A 66 6.63 1.67 5.19
CA ASP A 66 5.36 1.29 4.57
C ASP A 66 4.21 2.18 5.05
N ILE A 67 4.14 2.50 6.34
CA ILE A 67 3.12 3.41 6.86
C ILE A 67 3.31 4.82 6.29
N GLY A 68 4.55 5.30 6.20
CA GLY A 68 4.84 6.59 5.59
C GLY A 68 4.47 6.64 4.10
N ALA A 69 4.83 5.61 3.34
CA ALA A 69 4.48 5.48 1.92
C ALA A 69 2.97 5.37 1.67
N TRP A 70 2.19 4.91 2.65
CA TRP A 70 0.73 4.90 2.61
C TRP A 70 0.13 6.27 2.97
N VAL A 71 0.55 6.86 4.08
CA VAL A 71 -0.11 8.05 4.67
C VAL A 71 0.33 9.36 4.02
N LEU A 72 1.62 9.51 3.69
CA LEU A 72 2.16 10.77 3.14
C LEU A 72 1.50 11.18 1.82
N PRO A 73 1.24 10.29 0.85
CA PRO A 73 0.52 10.64 -0.37
C PRO A 73 -0.91 11.15 -0.09
N LEU A 74 -1.59 10.58 0.91
CA LEU A 74 -2.93 11.03 1.30
C LEU A 74 -2.89 12.42 1.93
N ALA A 75 -1.89 12.69 2.77
CA ALA A 75 -1.67 14.03 3.34
C ALA A 75 -1.33 15.06 2.25
N LEU A 76 -0.50 14.67 1.28
CA LEU A 76 -0.19 15.49 0.12
C LEU A 76 -1.46 15.80 -0.70
N LEU A 77 -2.26 14.78 -1.00
CA LEU A 77 -3.53 14.97 -1.70
C LEU A 77 -4.46 15.88 -0.89
N ALA A 78 -4.53 15.76 0.43
CA ALA A 78 -5.34 16.63 1.28
C ALA A 78 -4.94 18.10 1.12
N ALA A 79 -3.62 18.39 1.13
CA ALA A 79 -3.08 19.73 0.94
C ALA A 79 -3.44 20.31 -0.45
N PHE A 80 -3.51 19.45 -1.47
CA PHE A 80 -3.82 19.84 -2.85
C PHE A 80 -5.26 19.52 -3.30
N ALA A 81 -6.15 19.11 -2.40
CA ALA A 81 -7.47 18.60 -2.78
C ALA A 81 -8.36 19.66 -3.43
N LYS A 82 -8.27 20.91 -2.95
CA LYS A 82 -8.99 22.06 -3.51
C LYS A 82 -8.50 22.41 -4.93
N PRO A 83 -7.20 22.70 -5.17
CA PRO A 83 -6.73 22.99 -6.52
C PRO A 83 -6.88 21.80 -7.49
N ALA A 84 -6.86 20.57 -6.99
CA ALA A 84 -7.14 19.37 -7.79
C ALA A 84 -8.64 19.13 -8.08
N GLY A 85 -9.55 19.93 -7.51
CA GLY A 85 -11.00 19.82 -7.75
C GLY A 85 -11.66 18.58 -7.15
N VAL A 86 -11.04 17.97 -6.13
CA VAL A 86 -11.47 16.71 -5.49
C VAL A 86 -11.81 16.85 -4.00
N ALA A 87 -11.77 18.05 -3.44
CA ALA A 87 -11.99 18.30 -2.02
C ALA A 87 -13.33 17.74 -1.48
N ASP A 88 -14.41 17.85 -2.25
CA ASP A 88 -15.74 17.32 -1.90
C ASP A 88 -15.82 15.79 -1.90
N ARG A 89 -14.84 15.11 -2.49
CA ARG A 89 -14.76 13.66 -2.64
C ARG A 89 -13.55 13.05 -1.95
N PHE A 90 -12.74 13.87 -1.28
CA PHE A 90 -11.52 13.45 -0.61
C PHE A 90 -11.81 12.35 0.43
N VAL A 91 -12.83 12.54 1.29
CA VAL A 91 -13.24 11.53 2.27
C VAL A 91 -13.62 10.21 1.61
N HIS A 92 -14.37 10.26 0.50
CA HIS A 92 -14.80 9.06 -0.21
C HIS A 92 -13.62 8.28 -0.77
N TYR A 93 -12.65 9.01 -1.33
CA TYR A 93 -11.42 8.44 -1.83
C TYR A 93 -10.60 7.79 -0.71
N VAL A 94 -10.35 8.51 0.39
CA VAL A 94 -9.52 8.00 1.50
C VAL A 94 -10.14 6.77 2.16
N VAL A 95 -11.44 6.79 2.45
CA VAL A 95 -12.11 5.64 3.08
C VAL A 95 -12.04 4.43 2.16
N ALA A 96 -12.38 4.60 0.87
CA ALA A 96 -12.36 3.51 -0.09
C ALA A 96 -10.94 2.97 -0.33
N SER A 97 -9.94 3.85 -0.47
CA SER A 97 -8.57 3.45 -0.73
C SER A 97 -7.94 2.76 0.47
N ASN A 98 -8.19 3.21 1.71
CA ASN A 98 -7.68 2.57 2.91
C ASN A 98 -8.16 1.12 3.03
N TRP A 99 -9.48 0.88 2.94
CA TRP A 99 -10.02 -0.47 3.03
C TRP A 99 -9.59 -1.37 1.88
N ALA A 100 -9.45 -0.81 0.67
CA ALA A 100 -8.93 -1.55 -0.48
C ALA A 100 -7.45 -1.93 -0.30
N SER A 101 -6.61 -1.03 0.21
CA SER A 101 -5.20 -1.31 0.49
C SER A 101 -5.04 -2.42 1.52
N ALA A 102 -5.88 -2.48 2.55
CA ALA A 102 -5.89 -3.61 3.48
C ALA A 102 -6.20 -4.93 2.77
N LEU A 103 -7.25 -4.96 1.94
CA LEU A 103 -7.59 -6.15 1.15
C LEU A 103 -6.44 -6.54 0.20
N PHE A 104 -5.79 -5.57 -0.44
CA PHE A 104 -4.66 -5.83 -1.32
C PHE A 104 -3.46 -6.42 -0.58
N ALA A 105 -3.20 -5.97 0.65
CA ALA A 105 -2.17 -6.58 1.50
C ALA A 105 -2.47 -8.07 1.76
N TRP A 106 -3.73 -8.42 2.03
CA TRP A 106 -4.16 -9.82 2.18
C TRP A 106 -4.05 -10.63 0.89
N VAL A 107 -4.32 -10.02 -0.28
CA VAL A 107 -4.07 -10.67 -1.57
C VAL A 107 -2.58 -10.98 -1.76
N MET A 108 -1.70 -10.04 -1.38
CA MET A 108 -0.24 -10.22 -1.45
C MET A 108 0.32 -11.21 -0.43
N LEU A 109 -0.47 -11.63 0.56
CA LEU A 109 -0.05 -12.66 1.49
C LEU A 109 0.25 -13.98 0.77
N VAL A 110 -0.48 -14.31 -0.30
CA VAL A 110 -0.36 -15.59 -1.01
C VAL A 110 1.08 -15.83 -1.51
N PRO A 111 1.69 -14.95 -2.32
CA PRO A 111 3.09 -15.12 -2.71
C PRO A 111 4.06 -14.95 -1.52
N GLY A 112 3.72 -14.15 -0.50
CA GLY A 112 4.53 -14.02 0.71
C GLY A 112 4.68 -15.33 1.48
N LEU A 113 3.59 -16.07 1.67
CA LEU A 113 3.61 -17.39 2.29
C LEU A 113 4.37 -18.41 1.42
N LEU A 114 4.22 -18.35 0.10
CA LEU A 114 4.94 -19.24 -0.80
C LEU A 114 6.46 -19.06 -0.65
N ARG A 115 6.95 -17.81 -0.56
CA ARG A 115 8.37 -17.54 -0.31
C ARG A 115 8.85 -18.04 1.05
N LEU A 116 8.01 -17.94 2.08
CA LEU A 116 8.39 -18.31 3.44
C LEU A 116 8.45 -19.83 3.63
N PHE A 117 7.51 -20.58 3.02
CA PHE A 117 7.36 -22.02 3.25
C PHE A 117 7.88 -22.90 2.11
N VAL A 118 8.08 -22.35 0.91
CA VAL A 118 8.56 -23.08 -0.27
C VAL A 118 9.65 -22.27 -1.01
N PRO A 119 10.87 -22.18 -0.46
CA PRO A 119 11.95 -21.36 -1.03
C PRO A 119 12.31 -21.71 -2.48
N ASP A 120 12.24 -22.99 -2.86
CA ASP A 120 12.51 -23.47 -4.21
C ASP A 120 11.50 -22.96 -5.27
N ALA A 121 10.36 -22.42 -4.82
CA ALA A 121 9.34 -21.82 -5.69
C ALA A 121 9.51 -20.30 -5.84
N ALA A 122 10.71 -19.74 -5.60
CA ALA A 122 10.96 -18.30 -5.64
C ALA A 122 10.54 -17.63 -6.97
N GLU A 123 10.84 -18.24 -8.11
CA GLU A 123 10.46 -17.72 -9.42
C GLU A 123 8.93 -17.70 -9.62
N LEU A 124 8.25 -18.77 -9.22
CA LEU A 124 6.79 -18.85 -9.24
C LEU A 124 6.17 -17.79 -8.33
N ALA A 125 6.71 -17.61 -7.13
CA ALA A 125 6.27 -16.58 -6.20
C ALA A 125 6.45 -15.17 -6.78
N ASN A 126 7.55 -14.91 -7.49
CA ASN A 126 7.78 -13.64 -8.20
C ASN A 126 6.76 -13.42 -9.31
N GLY A 127 6.46 -14.44 -10.11
CA GLY A 127 5.43 -14.37 -11.15
C GLY A 127 4.04 -14.09 -10.58
N ILE A 128 3.65 -14.77 -9.50
CA ILE A 128 2.38 -14.54 -8.80
C ILE A 128 2.34 -13.12 -8.22
N SER A 129 3.40 -12.67 -7.55
CA SER A 129 3.50 -11.30 -7.03
C SER A 129 3.29 -10.26 -8.13
N LEU A 130 3.92 -10.43 -9.30
CA LEU A 130 3.78 -9.49 -10.40
C LEU A 130 2.34 -9.45 -10.94
N ILE A 131 1.71 -10.62 -11.14
CA ILE A 131 0.32 -10.71 -11.61
C ILE A 131 -0.63 -10.03 -10.61
N LEU A 132 -0.50 -10.34 -9.33
CA LEU A 132 -1.33 -9.75 -8.28
C LEU A 132 -1.06 -8.25 -8.13
N PHE A 133 0.18 -7.81 -8.28
CA PHE A 133 0.54 -6.39 -8.28
C PHE A 133 -0.16 -5.64 -9.42
N LEU A 134 -0.08 -6.15 -10.65
CA LEU A 134 -0.76 -5.53 -11.80
C LEU A 134 -2.29 -5.56 -11.63
N ALA A 135 -2.84 -6.64 -11.10
CA ALA A 135 -4.27 -6.75 -10.82
C ALA A 135 -4.73 -5.71 -9.78
N THR A 136 -4.04 -5.64 -8.63
CA THR A 136 -4.36 -4.66 -7.57
C THR A 136 -4.16 -3.22 -8.03
N LEU A 137 -3.16 -2.96 -8.89
CA LEU A 137 -2.96 -1.66 -9.53
C LEU A 137 -4.15 -1.27 -10.40
N ALA A 138 -4.63 -2.18 -11.27
CA ALA A 138 -5.80 -1.94 -12.11
C ALA A 138 -7.09 -1.74 -11.29
N LEU A 139 -7.25 -2.50 -10.20
CA LEU A 139 -8.40 -2.38 -9.28
C LEU A 139 -8.35 -1.06 -8.51
N SER A 140 -7.17 -0.63 -8.07
CA SER A 140 -6.94 0.65 -7.39
C SER A 140 -7.25 1.85 -8.30
N TRP A 141 -6.86 1.78 -9.58
CA TRP A 141 -7.23 2.78 -10.57
C TRP A 141 -8.75 2.88 -10.74
N ARG A 142 -9.43 1.75 -10.96
CA ARG A 142 -10.91 1.71 -11.06
C ARG A 142 -11.58 2.26 -9.81
N LEU A 143 -11.08 1.89 -8.64
CA LEU A 143 -11.58 2.40 -7.37
C LEU A 143 -11.41 3.91 -7.28
N THR A 144 -10.25 4.45 -7.67
CA THR A 144 -9.99 5.89 -7.64
C THR A 144 -10.97 6.66 -8.54
N VAL A 145 -11.18 6.19 -9.77
CA VAL A 145 -12.15 6.80 -10.69
C VAL A 145 -13.56 6.81 -10.11
N VAL A 146 -13.99 5.68 -9.52
CA VAL A 146 -15.33 5.53 -8.94
C VAL A 146 -15.50 6.35 -7.66
N ALA A 147 -14.52 6.31 -6.75
CA ALA A 147 -14.57 6.99 -5.45
C ALA A 147 -14.58 8.52 -5.61
N LEU A 148 -13.85 9.04 -6.60
CA LEU A 148 -13.86 10.47 -6.90
C LEU A 148 -15.12 10.89 -7.65
N GLY A 149 -15.64 10.09 -8.58
CA GLY A 149 -16.86 10.44 -9.32
C GLY A 149 -16.76 11.75 -10.12
N LYS A 150 -15.53 12.17 -10.47
CA LYS A 150 -15.23 13.40 -11.25
C LYS A 150 -14.93 13.13 -12.73
N GLY A 151 -15.18 11.89 -13.20
CA GLY A 151 -14.86 11.44 -14.55
C GLY A 151 -13.50 10.74 -14.66
N ALA A 152 -13.32 10.01 -15.75
CA ALA A 152 -12.17 9.12 -15.95
C ALA A 152 -10.83 9.89 -16.02
N ALA A 153 -10.82 11.08 -16.63
CA ALA A 153 -9.61 11.91 -16.74
C ALA A 153 -9.09 12.31 -15.36
N THR A 154 -9.91 12.98 -14.54
CA THR A 154 -9.53 13.38 -13.18
C THR A 154 -9.17 12.19 -12.30
N GLY A 155 -9.96 11.10 -12.35
CA GLY A 155 -9.65 9.90 -11.58
C GLY A 155 -8.31 9.26 -11.97
N THR A 156 -7.98 9.25 -13.26
CA THR A 156 -6.69 8.75 -13.76
C THR A 156 -5.54 9.65 -13.33
N SER A 157 -5.69 10.97 -13.42
CA SER A 157 -4.68 11.93 -12.96
C SER A 157 -4.39 11.79 -11.47
N VAL A 158 -5.43 11.68 -10.63
CA VAL A 158 -5.24 11.47 -9.18
C VAL A 158 -4.60 10.11 -8.92
N PHE A 159 -5.03 9.05 -9.60
CA PHE A 159 -4.43 7.72 -9.43
C PHE A 159 -2.92 7.73 -9.72
N PHE A 160 -2.50 8.26 -10.86
CA PHE A 160 -1.08 8.33 -11.21
C PHE A 160 -0.30 9.31 -10.32
N GLY A 161 -0.89 10.44 -9.94
CA GLY A 161 -0.28 11.37 -8.99
C GLY A 161 -0.03 10.72 -7.63
N MET A 162 -1.01 9.96 -7.13
CA MET A 162 -0.89 9.19 -5.90
C MET A 162 0.12 8.06 -6.01
N LEU A 163 0.17 7.34 -7.14
CA LEU A 163 1.16 6.30 -7.39
C LEU A 163 2.58 6.85 -7.36
N VAL A 164 2.83 7.96 -8.06
CA VAL A 164 4.13 8.65 -8.06
C VAL A 164 4.48 9.15 -6.66
N ALA A 165 3.55 9.79 -5.96
CA ALA A 165 3.78 10.26 -4.59
C ALA A 165 4.09 9.10 -3.63
N SER A 166 3.43 7.94 -3.79
CA SER A 166 3.68 6.75 -2.99
C SER A 166 5.07 6.19 -3.24
N PHE A 167 5.51 6.09 -4.49
CA PHE A 167 6.88 5.66 -4.82
C PHE A 167 7.93 6.65 -4.34
N MET A 168 7.69 7.96 -4.48
CA MET A 168 8.61 8.98 -3.96
C MET A 168 8.74 8.87 -2.44
N ALA A 169 7.63 8.75 -1.71
CA ALA A 169 7.63 8.56 -0.26
C ALA A 169 8.36 7.27 0.13
N LEU A 170 8.07 6.16 -0.57
CA LEU A 170 8.72 4.87 -0.35
C LEU A 170 10.24 4.96 -0.49
N PHE A 171 10.74 5.43 -1.63
CA PHE A 171 12.17 5.50 -1.89
C PHE A 171 12.89 6.51 -0.99
N ALA A 172 12.26 7.66 -0.73
CA ALA A 172 12.82 8.64 0.20
C ALA A 172 12.96 8.05 1.62
N LEU A 173 11.92 7.37 2.11
CA LEU A 173 11.96 6.74 3.43
C LEU A 173 12.95 5.57 3.49
N GLN A 174 13.05 4.75 2.46
CA GLN A 174 14.06 3.69 2.37
C GLN A 174 15.49 4.25 2.45
N SER A 175 15.76 5.35 1.74
CA SER A 175 17.05 6.02 1.78
C SER A 175 17.33 6.64 3.16
N ILE A 176 16.38 7.40 3.72
CA ILE A 176 16.52 8.05 5.03
C ILE A 176 16.72 7.02 6.14
N LEU A 177 15.99 5.91 6.08
CA LEU A 177 16.02 4.84 7.08
C LEU A 177 17.07 3.77 6.81
N ARG A 178 17.90 3.95 5.77
CA ARG A 178 19.02 3.05 5.47
C ARG A 178 18.58 1.60 5.26
N LEU A 179 17.61 1.41 4.35
CA LEU A 179 17.11 0.10 3.91
C LEU A 179 17.70 -0.35 2.55
N ASP A 180 18.59 0.46 1.99
CA ASP A 180 19.39 0.25 0.79
C ASP A 180 20.41 -0.91 0.89
N PHE A 181 20.72 -1.37 2.11
CA PHE A 181 21.66 -2.46 2.40
C PHE A 181 21.21 -3.86 1.95
N ALA A 182 19.98 -4.02 1.43
CA ALA A 182 19.46 -5.32 0.97
C ALA A 182 19.46 -5.49 -0.56
N GLY A 183 20.07 -4.56 -1.30
CA GLY A 183 20.27 -4.63 -2.74
C GLY A 183 21.75 -4.61 -3.09
N GLY A 184 22.41 -5.76 -2.95
CA GLY A 184 23.78 -6.04 -3.35
C GLY A 184 24.04 -7.53 -3.39
#